data_AF-A0A375YIK6-F1
#
_entry.id   AF-A0A375YIK6-F1
#
_cell.length_a   1.000
_cell.length_b   1.000
_cell.length_c   1.000
_cell.angle_alpha   90.00
_cell.angle_beta   90.00
_cell.angle_gamma   90.00
#
_symmetry.space_group_name_H-M   'P 1'
#
loop_
_entity.id
_entity.type
_entity.pdbx_description
1 polymer ?
#
loop_
_entity_poly.entity_id
_entity_poly.type
_entity_poly.pdbx_seq_one_letter_code
_entity_poly.pdbx_strand_id
1 'polypeptide(L)'
;MTERPDTDDYDLLTFGEVAARLSERLAEEQEVLAQARRDDDTARIEACEQRIEVLRTSVERYGREQQTGEVFRRRFGAIPVQPPAERPSWQ
;
A
#
# COMPACT_ATOMS: atom_id res chain seq x y z
N MET A 1 -17.10 18.03 27.13
CA MET A 1 -15.74 17.99 26.54
C MET A 1 -15.73 16.76 25.64
N THR A 2 -15.71 16.94 24.32
CA THR A 2 -15.73 15.83 23.36
C THR A 2 -14.35 15.80 22.72
N GLU A 3 -13.46 14.98 23.27
CA GLU A 3 -12.20 14.63 22.62
C GLU A 3 -12.53 13.87 21.34
N ARG A 4 -12.37 14.53 20.19
CA ARG A 4 -12.34 13.80 18.91
C ARG A 4 -11.03 13.00 18.90
N PRO A 5 -11.05 11.69 18.63
CA PRO A 5 -9.82 10.95 18.49
C PRO A 5 -8.99 11.60 17.39
N ASP A 6 -7.71 11.83 17.70
CA ASP A 6 -6.67 12.25 16.78
C ASP A 6 -6.81 11.40 15.53
N THR A 7 -7.44 11.96 14.50
CA THR A 7 -7.57 11.29 13.22
C THR A 7 -6.21 11.49 12.61
N ASP A 8 -5.30 10.56 12.93
CA ASP A 8 -3.98 10.40 12.32
C ASP A 8 -4.16 10.74 10.84
N ASP A 9 -3.57 11.85 10.39
CA ASP A 9 -3.69 12.34 9.02
C ASP A 9 -3.06 11.30 8.09
N TYR A 10 -3.86 10.31 7.70
CA TYR A 10 -3.44 9.29 6.76
C TYR A 10 -3.37 9.95 5.40
N ASP A 11 -2.16 10.32 4.98
CA ASP A 11 -1.89 10.70 3.59
C ASP A 11 -2.44 9.61 2.67
N LEU A 12 -3.41 9.97 1.83
CA LEU A 12 -3.99 9.06 0.84
C LEU A 12 -2.95 8.80 -0.24
N LEU A 13 -2.25 7.68 -0.11
CA LEU A 13 -1.26 7.25 -1.08
C LEU A 13 -1.91 6.86 -2.41
N THR A 14 -1.30 7.26 -3.52
CA THR A 14 -1.63 6.70 -4.83
C THR A 14 -1.23 5.23 -4.91
N PHE A 15 -1.81 4.47 -5.85
CA PHE A 15 -1.43 3.07 -6.06
C PHE A 15 0.08 2.87 -6.29
N GLY A 16 0.75 3.84 -6.91
CA GLY A 16 2.20 3.81 -7.09
C GLY A 16 2.97 3.96 -5.79
N GLU A 17 2.54 4.89 -4.94
CA GLU A 17 3.16 5.12 -3.62
C GLU A 17 2.92 3.93 -2.67
N VAL A 18 1.73 3.32 -2.73
CA VAL A 18 1.46 2.06 -2.01
C VAL A 18 2.39 0.95 -2.49
N ALA A 19 2.55 0.77 -3.81
CA ALA A 19 3.44 -0.25 -4.36
C ALA A 19 4.92 -0.04 -3.97
N ALA A 20 5.37 1.22 -3.94
CA ALA A 20 6.73 1.58 -3.50
C ALA A 20 6.92 1.26 -2.01
N ARG A 21 6.01 1.71 -1.14
CA ARG A 21 6.03 1.44 0.31
C ARG A 21 6.03 -0.05 0.60
N LEU A 22 5.20 -0.82 -0.09
CA LEU A 22 5.13 -2.26 0.08
C LEU A 22 6.40 -2.96 -0.40
N SER A 23 7.07 -2.43 -1.43
CA SER A 23 8.36 -2.94 -1.92
C SER A 23 9.50 -2.69 -0.93
N GLU A 24 9.51 -1.53 -0.27
CA GLU A 24 10.44 -1.25 0.84
C GLU A 24 10.22 -2.25 1.98
N ARG A 25 8.96 -2.44 2.40
CA ARG A 25 8.60 -3.42 3.44
C ARG A 25 8.98 -4.85 3.08
N LEU A 26 8.86 -5.22 1.81
CA LEU A 26 9.28 -6.52 1.30
C LEU A 26 10.80 -6.70 1.38
N ALA A 27 11.59 -5.64 1.12
CA ALA A 27 13.04 -5.69 1.28
C ALA A 27 13.42 -5.87 2.75
N GLU A 28 12.82 -5.11 3.66
CA GLU A 28 13.01 -5.24 5.10
C GLU A 28 12.71 -6.67 5.59
N GLU A 29 11.58 -7.25 5.16
CA GLU A 29 11.18 -8.61 5.55
C GLU A 29 12.15 -9.69 5.02
N GLN A 30 12.73 -9.50 3.83
CA GLN A 30 13.74 -10.41 3.29
C GLN A 30 15.04 -10.38 4.10
N GLU A 31 15.44 -9.22 4.63
CA GLU A 31 16.58 -9.13 5.55
C GLU A 31 16.29 -9.87 6.86
N VAL A 32 15.07 -9.75 7.40
CA VAL A 32 14.65 -10.50 8.59
C VAL A 32 14.65 -12.01 8.32
N LEU A 33 14.17 -12.45 7.16
CA LEU A 33 14.24 -13.86 6.75
C LEU A 33 15.69 -14.34 6.65
N ALA A 34 16.57 -13.54 6.05
CA ALA A 34 17.99 -13.88 5.94
C ALA A 34 18.64 -14.03 7.32
N GLN A 35 18.27 -13.17 8.28
CA GLN A 35 18.73 -13.28 9.66
C GLN A 35 18.16 -14.54 10.34
N ALA A 36 16.86 -14.80 10.23
CA ALA A 36 16.23 -15.99 10.80
C ALA A 36 16.85 -17.29 10.28
N ARG A 37 17.25 -17.32 8.99
CA ARG A 37 17.99 -18.44 8.39
C ARG A 37 19.40 -18.63 8.94
N ARG A 38 20.09 -17.56 9.35
CA ARG A 38 21.41 -17.68 10.02
C ARG A 38 21.28 -18.20 11.46
N ASP A 39 20.16 -17.87 12.10
CA ASP A 39 19.89 -18.25 13.48
C ASP A 39 19.20 -19.62 13.60
N ASP A 40 18.94 -20.31 12.47
CA ASP A 40 18.18 -21.57 12.37
C ASP A 40 16.80 -21.50 13.09
N ASP A 41 16.18 -20.32 13.11
CA ASP A 41 14.87 -20.10 13.75
C ASP A 41 13.74 -20.45 12.76
N THR A 42 13.40 -21.73 12.69
CA THR A 42 12.38 -22.28 11.78
C THR A 42 11.02 -21.60 11.91
N ALA A 43 10.59 -21.27 13.12
CA ALA A 43 9.29 -20.62 13.34
C ALA A 43 9.28 -19.20 12.75
N ARG A 44 10.38 -18.47 12.91
CA ARG A 44 10.53 -17.13 12.35
C ARG A 44 10.71 -17.17 10.83
N ILE A 45 11.37 -18.19 10.29
CA ILE A 45 11.47 -18.42 8.85
C ILE A 45 10.08 -18.59 8.23
N GLU A 46 9.26 -19.51 8.76
CA GLU A 46 7.90 -19.75 8.24
C GLU A 46 7.01 -18.50 8.32
N ALA A 47 7.12 -17.73 9.42
CA ALA A 47 6.38 -16.49 9.58
C ALA A 47 6.80 -15.42 8.57
N CYS A 48 8.11 -15.25 8.34
CA CYS A 48 8.64 -14.30 7.36
C CYS A 48 8.25 -14.71 5.93
N GLU A 49 8.32 -16.00 5.58
CA GLU A 49 7.94 -16.49 4.25
C GLU A 49 6.45 -16.22 3.94
N GLN A 50 5.56 -16.45 4.91
CA GLN A 50 4.13 -16.09 4.75
C GLN A 50 3.93 -14.58 4.56
N ARG A 51 4.62 -13.74 5.33
CA ARG A 51 4.54 -12.27 5.21
C ARG A 51 5.06 -11.79 3.86
N ILE A 52 6.18 -12.33 3.40
CA ILE A 52 6.77 -12.04 2.09
C ILE A 52 5.80 -12.36 0.97
N GLU A 53 5.10 -13.51 1.02
CA GLU A 53 4.14 -13.89 -0.02
C GLU A 53 2.96 -12.90 -0.11
N VAL A 54 2.43 -12.49 1.05
CA VAL A 54 1.35 -11.49 1.13
C VAL A 54 1.81 -10.13 0.59
N LEU A 55 2.99 -9.68 0.99
CA LEU A 55 3.57 -8.41 0.51
C LEU A 55 3.80 -8.44 -1.00
N ARG A 56 4.37 -9.53 -1.53
CA ARG A 56 4.64 -9.69 -2.97
C ARG A 56 3.35 -9.63 -3.79
N THR A 57 2.33 -10.40 -3.39
CA THR A 57 1.01 -10.40 -4.04
C THR A 57 0.39 -8.99 -4.05
N SER A 58 0.57 -8.25 -2.96
CA SER A 58 0.05 -6.89 -2.82
C SER A 58 0.79 -5.90 -3.72
N VAL A 59 2.13 -5.94 -3.76
CA VAL A 59 2.95 -5.12 -4.68
C VAL A 59 2.54 -5.36 -6.13
N GLU A 60 2.41 -6.61 -6.55
CA GLU A 60 2.02 -6.96 -7.92
C GLU A 60 0.63 -6.43 -8.27
N ARG A 61 -0.33 -6.56 -7.35
CA ARG A 61 -1.68 -6.03 -7.52
C ARG A 61 -1.67 -4.52 -7.72
N TYR A 62 -1.07 -3.78 -6.79
CA TYR A 62 -1.05 -2.31 -6.86
C TYR A 62 -0.26 -1.79 -8.05
N GLY A 63 0.80 -2.49 -8.47
CA GLY A 63 1.52 -2.20 -9.71
C GLY A 63 0.65 -2.36 -10.96
N ARG A 64 -0.16 -3.43 -11.05
CA ARG A 64 -1.12 -3.62 -12.15
C ARG A 64 -2.24 -2.57 -12.15
N GLU A 65 -2.73 -2.18 -10.98
CA GLU A 65 -3.75 -1.13 -10.86
C GLU A 65 -3.20 0.24 -11.31
N GLN A 66 -1.94 0.56 -10.96
CA GLN A 66 -1.25 1.75 -11.47
C GLN A 66 -1.17 1.74 -13.00
N GLN A 67 -0.67 0.65 -13.59
CA GLN A 67 -0.54 0.51 -15.05
C GLN A 67 -1.89 0.63 -15.76
N THR A 68 -2.92 -0.02 -15.23
CA THR A 68 -4.28 0.03 -15.80
C THR A 68 -4.86 1.44 -15.75
N GLY A 69 -4.67 2.14 -14.62
CA GLY A 69 -5.08 3.55 -14.47
C GLY A 69 -4.33 4.49 -15.41
N GLU A 70 -3.06 4.22 -15.69
CA GLU A 70 -2.26 5.00 -16.66
C GLU A 70 -2.73 4.77 -18.09
N VAL A 71 -2.96 3.51 -18.49
CA VAL A 71 -3.50 3.15 -19.81
C VAL A 71 -4.87 3.80 -20.04
N PHE A 72 -5.75 3.76 -19.04
CA PHE A 72 -7.05 4.42 -19.11
C PHE A 72 -6.91 5.92 -19.32
N ARG A 73 -6.07 6.59 -18.52
CA ARG A 73 -5.78 8.04 -18.66
C ARG A 73 -5.24 8.40 -20.04
N ARG A 74 -4.35 7.58 -20.60
CA ARG A 74 -3.77 7.81 -21.93
C ARG A 74 -4.81 7.63 -23.04
N ARG A 75 -5.70 6.65 -22.90
CA ARG A 75 -6.70 6.28 -23.91
C ARG A 75 -7.89 7.24 -23.96
N PHE A 76 -8.34 7.71 -22.80
CA PHE A 76 -9.59 8.48 -22.66
C PHE A 76 -9.37 9.91 -22.17
N GLY A 77 -8.11 10.31 -21.92
CA GLY A 77 -7.77 11.58 -21.27
C GLY A 77 -7.89 11.50 -19.74
N ALA A 78 -7.36 12.51 -19.04
CA ALA A 78 -7.64 12.68 -17.64
C ALA A 78 -9.08 13.17 -17.49
N ILE A 79 -9.96 12.36 -16.89
CA ILE A 79 -11.20 12.91 -16.34
C ILE A 79 -10.73 13.91 -15.27
N PRO A 80 -11.00 15.23 -15.42
CA PRO A 80 -10.69 16.16 -14.36
C PRO A 80 -11.42 15.65 -13.12
N VAL A 81 -10.67 15.34 -12.06
CA VAL A 81 -11.24 15.09 -10.75
C VAL A 81 -11.87 16.42 -10.38
N GLN A 82 -13.17 16.57 -10.67
CA GLN A 82 -13.91 17.71 -10.16
C GLN A 82 -13.79 17.61 -8.63
N PRO A 83 -13.28 18.65 -7.94
CA PRO A 83 -13.29 18.65 -6.49
C PRO A 83 -14.74 18.37 -6.04
N PRO A 84 -14.94 17.59 -4.97
CA PRO A 84 -16.29 17.26 -4.52
C PRO A 84 -17.05 18.58 -4.35
N ALA A 85 -18.13 18.74 -5.11
CA ALA A 85 -19.06 19.84 -4.96
C ALA A 85 -19.45 19.90 -3.48
N GLU A 86 -19.45 21.12 -2.95
CA GLU A 86 -19.62 21.47 -1.54
C GLU A 86 -20.51 20.50 -0.75
N ARG A 87 -20.01 20.10 0.43
CA ARG A 87 -20.68 19.21 1.38
C ARG A 87 -22.14 19.66 1.58
N PRO A 88 -23.14 18.76 1.55
CA PRO A 88 -24.52 19.14 1.84
C PRO A 88 -24.59 19.65 3.28
N SER A 89 -24.98 20.91 3.44
CA SER A 89 -25.34 21.47 4.74
C SER A 89 -26.68 20.90 5.14
N TRP A 90 -26.69 19.83 5.93
CA TRP A 90 -27.90 19.41 6.64
C TRP A 90 -28.15 20.42 7.76
N GLN A 91 -29.18 21.25 7.57
CA GLN A 91 -29.80 22.10 8.59
C GLN A 91 -30.69 21.27 9.51
#